data_AF-A0A8H9T9V8-F1
#
_entry.id   AF-A0A8H9T9V8-F1
#
_cell.length_a   1.000
_cell.length_b   1.000
_cell.length_c   1.000
_cell.angle_alpha   90.00
_cell.angle_beta   90.00
_cell.angle_gamma   90.00
#
_symmetry.space_group_name_H-M   'P 1'
#
loop_
_entity.id
_entity.type
_entity.pdbx_description
1 polymer ?
#
loop_
_entity_poly.entity_id
_entity_poly.type
_entity_poly.pdbx_seq_one_letter_code
_entity_poly.pdbx_strand_id
1 'polypeptide(L)'
;MKSKRKIITALALLIPSYSAFADFSLPGKGSVTYPTGVVKEFKFGFEWQQKAEKFIIGSKSYNMEQIPSSYSVAITLSKDDSQVWVQEFNNGFIKEFEWQIGEHKVTLKKQQFSDPVKGDYVIELNGRSYFFTRNNASIVMNFNEEGIETIAIDGVTKNMGTKN
;
A
#
# COMPACT_ATOMS: atom_id res chain seq x y z
N MET A 1 -42.29 61.77 -14.27
CA MET A 1 -42.38 60.67 -13.28
C MET A 1 -43.14 59.51 -13.90
N LYS A 2 -42.47 58.39 -14.24
CA LYS A 2 -43.03 57.02 -14.40
C LYS A 2 -41.88 56.09 -14.82
N SER A 3 -41.29 55.42 -13.82
CA SER A 3 -40.29 54.37 -13.99
C SER A 3 -40.96 53.09 -14.49
N LYS A 4 -40.37 52.40 -15.47
CA LYS A 4 -40.69 50.99 -15.78
C LYS A 4 -39.41 50.21 -16.00
N ARG A 5 -39.07 49.39 -15.00
CA ARG A 5 -38.01 48.38 -14.99
C ARG A 5 -38.30 47.34 -16.09
N LYS A 6 -37.28 46.87 -16.80
CA LYS A 6 -37.32 45.58 -17.51
C LYS A 6 -36.22 44.68 -16.95
N ILE A 7 -36.66 43.46 -16.69
CA ILE A 7 -36.09 42.42 -15.85
C ILE A 7 -34.93 41.74 -16.59
N ILE A 8 -33.80 41.57 -15.92
CA ILE A 8 -32.70 40.70 -16.35
C ILE A 8 -33.06 39.29 -15.89
N THR A 9 -33.41 38.39 -16.81
CA THR A 9 -33.63 36.98 -16.52
C THR A 9 -32.28 36.27 -16.51
N ALA A 10 -31.72 36.00 -15.33
CA ALA A 10 -30.58 35.09 -15.17
C ALA A 10 -31.11 33.65 -15.07
N LEU A 11 -30.85 32.85 -16.11
CA LEU A 11 -31.16 31.42 -16.11
C LEU A 11 -30.08 30.69 -15.29
N ALA A 12 -30.39 30.35 -14.05
CA ALA A 12 -29.51 29.60 -13.17
C ALA A 12 -29.43 28.13 -13.62
N LEU A 13 -28.26 27.71 -14.10
CA LEU A 13 -27.90 26.30 -14.29
C LEU A 13 -27.66 25.66 -12.92
N LEU A 14 -28.70 25.07 -12.33
CA LEU A 14 -28.55 24.15 -11.19
C LEU A 14 -28.12 22.80 -11.74
N ILE A 15 -26.82 22.54 -11.76
CA ILE A 15 -26.31 21.18 -11.97
C ILE A 15 -26.44 20.47 -10.62
N PRO A 16 -27.26 19.40 -10.50
CA PRO A 16 -27.27 18.60 -9.28
C PRO A 16 -25.88 17.97 -9.12
N SER A 17 -25.18 18.31 -8.03
CA SER A 17 -23.98 17.61 -7.62
C SER A 17 -24.39 16.21 -7.17
N TYR A 18 -24.19 15.22 -8.03
CA TYR A 18 -24.28 13.82 -7.62
C TYR A 18 -23.21 13.60 -6.54
N SER A 19 -23.62 13.17 -5.35
CA SER A 19 -22.69 12.57 -4.39
C SER A 19 -22.06 11.37 -5.08
N ALA A 20 -20.81 11.52 -5.51
CA ALA A 20 -20.03 10.40 -5.98
C ALA A 20 -19.91 9.44 -4.80
N PHE A 21 -20.41 8.21 -4.96
CA PHE A 21 -20.08 7.17 -4.01
C PHE A 21 -18.60 6.84 -4.20
N ALA A 22 -17.84 6.98 -3.12
CA ALA A 22 -16.43 6.65 -3.09
C ALA A 22 -16.32 5.14 -2.93
N ASP A 23 -16.17 4.43 -4.04
CA ASP A 23 -15.79 3.02 -4.08
C ASP A 23 -14.39 2.94 -4.71
N PHE A 24 -13.51 2.11 -4.17
CA PHE A 24 -12.23 1.82 -4.83
C PHE A 24 -11.96 0.32 -4.82
N SER A 25 -11.25 -0.15 -5.85
CA SER A 25 -10.72 -1.51 -5.91
C SER A 25 -9.26 -1.44 -6.33
N LEU A 26 -8.39 -1.81 -5.40
CA LEU A 26 -6.95 -1.84 -5.55
C LEU A 26 -6.51 -3.31 -5.56
N PRO A 27 -6.56 -3.98 -6.73
CA PRO A 27 -6.08 -5.35 -6.84
C PRO A 27 -4.58 -5.33 -6.59
N GLY A 28 -4.13 -5.99 -5.53
CA GLY A 28 -2.71 -6.17 -5.30
C GLY A 28 -2.25 -7.55 -5.75
N LYS A 29 -1.14 -7.57 -6.49
CA LYS A 29 -0.53 -8.77 -7.04
C LYS A 29 0.94 -8.78 -6.71
N GLY A 30 1.48 -9.95 -6.44
CA GLY A 30 2.88 -10.07 -6.13
C GLY A 30 3.37 -11.49 -6.23
N SER A 31 4.64 -11.67 -5.95
CA SER A 31 5.29 -12.96 -5.87
C SER A 31 6.26 -12.98 -4.71
N VAL A 32 6.38 -14.13 -4.06
CA VAL A 32 7.45 -14.42 -3.11
C VAL A 32 8.43 -15.41 -3.74
N THR A 33 9.71 -15.26 -3.40
CA THR A 33 10.77 -16.22 -3.71
C THR A 33 11.19 -16.91 -2.42
N TYR A 34 11.10 -18.23 -2.38
CA TYR A 34 11.53 -19.04 -1.24
C TYR A 34 13.06 -19.17 -1.19
N PRO A 35 13.65 -19.56 -0.04
CA PRO A 35 15.07 -19.87 0.05
C PRO A 35 15.53 -20.96 -0.93
N THR A 36 14.62 -21.84 -1.36
CA THR A 36 14.86 -22.87 -2.38
C THR A 36 14.92 -22.34 -3.82
N GLY A 37 14.61 -21.06 -4.03
CA GLY A 37 14.49 -20.44 -5.36
C GLY A 37 13.11 -20.60 -6.02
N VAL A 38 12.19 -21.36 -5.40
CA VAL A 38 10.80 -21.47 -5.90
C VAL A 38 10.12 -20.12 -5.82
N VAL A 39 9.40 -19.74 -6.88
CA VAL A 39 8.59 -18.52 -6.93
C VAL A 39 7.11 -18.89 -6.81
N LYS A 40 6.37 -18.15 -5.98
CA LYS A 40 4.92 -18.33 -5.80
C LYS A 40 4.20 -16.99 -5.86
N GLU A 41 3.19 -16.92 -6.70
CA GLU A 41 2.32 -15.75 -6.81
C GLU A 41 1.35 -15.65 -5.62
N PHE A 42 1.02 -14.42 -5.24
CA PHE A 42 -0.03 -14.11 -4.28
C PHE A 42 -0.88 -12.94 -4.76
N LYS A 43 -2.08 -12.85 -4.19
CA LYS A 43 -2.98 -11.70 -4.37
C LYS A 43 -3.32 -11.14 -3.01
N PHE A 44 -3.00 -9.88 -2.81
CA PHE A 44 -3.29 -9.18 -1.57
C PHE A 44 -3.50 -7.71 -1.89
N GLY A 45 -4.74 -7.25 -1.77
CA GLY A 45 -5.14 -5.88 -2.10
C GLY A 45 -6.32 -5.42 -1.24
N PHE A 46 -6.88 -4.27 -1.61
CA PHE A 46 -7.89 -3.58 -0.82
C PHE A 46 -9.07 -3.18 -1.69
N GLU A 47 -10.28 -3.27 -1.15
CA GLU A 47 -11.47 -2.77 -1.82
C GLU A 47 -12.44 -2.17 -0.80
N TRP A 48 -13.05 -1.06 -1.18
CA TRP A 48 -14.07 -0.38 -0.41
C TRP A 48 -15.36 -0.28 -1.22
N GLN A 49 -16.47 -0.69 -0.59
CA GLN A 49 -17.81 -0.67 -1.14
C GLN A 49 -18.72 0.14 -0.21
N GLN A 50 -18.85 1.44 -0.45
CA GLN A 50 -19.58 2.37 0.42
C GLN A 50 -21.05 1.97 0.58
N LYS A 51 -21.72 1.60 -0.51
CA LYS A 51 -23.14 1.19 -0.46
C LYS A 51 -23.38 -0.09 0.32
N ALA A 52 -22.38 -0.96 0.37
CA ALA A 52 -22.45 -2.23 1.09
C ALA A 52 -21.86 -2.13 2.50
N GLU A 53 -21.28 -0.98 2.87
CA GLU A 53 -20.54 -0.77 4.11
C GLU A 53 -19.50 -1.87 4.34
N LYS A 54 -18.70 -2.15 3.30
CA LYS A 54 -17.74 -3.25 3.31
C LYS A 54 -16.34 -2.81 2.93
N PHE A 55 -15.39 -3.20 3.77
CA PHE A 55 -13.97 -3.14 3.46
C PHE A 55 -13.43 -4.55 3.26
N ILE A 56 -12.70 -4.76 2.17
CA ILE A 56 -12.13 -6.04 1.78
C ILE A 56 -10.61 -5.93 1.84
N ILE A 57 -9.98 -6.89 2.51
CA ILE A 57 -8.53 -7.00 2.68
C ILE A 57 -8.10 -8.40 2.25
N GLY A 58 -7.38 -8.50 1.14
CA GLY A 58 -7.06 -9.79 0.53
C GLY A 58 -8.34 -10.57 0.21
N SER A 59 -8.54 -11.71 0.87
CA SER A 59 -9.74 -12.55 0.71
C SER A 59 -10.79 -12.36 1.82
N LYS A 60 -10.58 -11.42 2.74
CA LYS A 60 -11.46 -11.20 3.91
C LYS A 60 -12.31 -9.95 3.69
N SER A 61 -13.57 -10.02 4.12
CA SER A 61 -14.52 -8.91 4.08
C SER A 61 -14.94 -8.55 5.50
N TYR A 62 -15.03 -7.25 5.77
CA TYR A 62 -15.41 -6.69 7.06
C TYR A 62 -16.54 -5.69 6.86
N ASN A 63 -17.57 -5.74 7.70
CA ASN A 63 -18.61 -4.72 7.72
C ASN A 63 -18.06 -3.49 8.46
N MET A 64 -18.04 -2.35 7.80
CA MET A 64 -17.49 -1.09 8.30
C MET A 64 -18.30 0.08 7.74
N GLU A 65 -18.71 1.01 8.61
CA GLU A 65 -19.44 2.23 8.21
C GLU A 65 -18.56 3.21 7.42
N GLN A 66 -17.24 3.13 7.60
CA GLN A 66 -16.26 4.00 6.97
C GLN A 66 -14.97 3.25 6.66
N ILE A 67 -14.19 3.76 5.70
CA ILE A 67 -12.87 3.25 5.36
C ILE A 67 -11.95 3.37 6.59
N PRO A 68 -11.16 2.34 6.93
CA PRO A 68 -10.15 2.48 7.98
C PRO A 68 -9.12 3.54 7.61
N SER A 69 -8.59 4.27 8.58
CA SER A 69 -7.56 5.28 8.32
C SER A 69 -6.26 4.69 7.77
N SER A 70 -5.92 3.45 8.18
CA SER A 70 -4.68 2.80 7.75
C SER A 70 -4.71 1.27 7.85
N TYR A 71 -3.79 0.62 7.15
CA TYR A 71 -3.44 -0.79 7.29
C TYR A 71 -1.92 -0.97 7.29
N SER A 72 -1.42 -1.90 8.10
CA SER A 72 0.02 -2.18 8.22
C SER A 72 0.31 -3.65 7.90
N VAL A 73 1.15 -3.88 6.89
CA VAL A 73 1.71 -5.20 6.58
C VAL A 73 3.02 -5.35 7.35
N ALA A 74 3.07 -6.31 8.27
CA ALA A 74 4.26 -6.54 9.08
C ALA A 74 5.30 -7.38 8.33
N ILE A 75 6.56 -6.95 8.40
CA ILE A 75 7.73 -7.63 7.85
C ILE A 75 8.64 -8.01 9.01
N THR A 76 8.80 -9.32 9.23
CA THR A 76 9.67 -9.86 10.29
C THR A 76 10.93 -10.47 9.68
N LEU A 77 12.09 -9.93 9.99
CA LEU A 77 13.39 -10.55 9.74
C LEU A 77 13.71 -11.55 10.86
N SER A 78 14.07 -12.78 10.49
CA SER A 78 14.43 -13.84 11.42
C SER A 78 15.60 -13.43 12.33
N LYS A 79 15.72 -14.05 13.52
CA LYS A 79 16.73 -13.67 14.53
C LYS A 79 18.18 -13.85 14.04
N ASP A 80 18.39 -14.77 13.12
CA ASP A 80 19.67 -15.05 12.46
C ASP A 80 19.87 -14.19 11.19
N ASP A 81 18.98 -13.23 10.93
CA ASP A 81 19.01 -12.28 9.81
C ASP A 81 19.03 -12.94 8.41
N SER A 82 18.66 -14.22 8.32
CA SER A 82 18.76 -15.02 7.10
C SER A 82 17.51 -14.90 6.22
N GLN A 83 16.32 -14.79 6.82
CA GLN A 83 15.02 -14.96 6.15
C GLN A 83 13.98 -13.96 6.63
N VAL A 84 12.96 -13.71 5.81
CA VAL A 84 11.88 -12.78 6.14
C VAL A 84 10.54 -13.49 6.18
N TRP A 85 9.63 -13.04 7.02
CA TRP A 85 8.25 -13.51 7.07
C TRP A 85 7.28 -12.34 6.93
N VAL A 86 6.30 -12.51 6.03
CA VAL A 86 5.19 -11.58 5.80
C VAL A 86 3.91 -12.40 5.72
N GLN A 87 3.05 -12.28 6.73
CA GLN A 87 1.89 -13.16 6.90
C GLN A 87 0.89 -13.05 5.76
N GLU A 88 0.69 -11.85 5.21
CA GLU A 88 -0.23 -11.55 4.12
C GLU A 88 0.19 -12.21 2.80
N PHE A 89 1.48 -12.46 2.60
CA PHE A 89 2.00 -12.93 1.31
C PHE A 89 2.15 -14.45 1.28
N ASN A 90 2.54 -15.04 2.41
CA ASN A 90 2.70 -16.49 2.51
C ASN A 90 2.68 -17.00 3.97
N ASN A 91 2.34 -18.27 4.13
CA ASN A 91 2.57 -18.99 5.38
C ASN A 91 4.01 -19.55 5.40
N GLY A 92 4.92 -18.88 6.12
CA GLY A 92 6.31 -19.28 6.31
C GLY A 92 7.35 -18.30 5.74
N PHE A 93 8.62 -18.61 5.98
CA PHE A 93 9.75 -17.76 5.59
C PHE A 93 9.97 -17.71 4.07
N ILE A 94 10.32 -16.51 3.62
CA ILE A 94 10.63 -16.16 2.24
C ILE A 94 12.01 -15.50 2.20
N LYS A 95 12.63 -15.53 1.03
CA LYS A 95 13.86 -14.80 0.76
C LYS A 95 13.53 -13.41 0.20
N GLU A 96 12.63 -13.33 -0.77
CA GLU A 96 12.37 -12.07 -1.49
C GLU A 96 10.88 -11.94 -1.77
N PHE A 97 10.41 -10.71 -2.00
CA PHE A 97 9.09 -10.50 -2.56
C PHE A 97 9.05 -9.28 -3.48
N GLU A 98 8.08 -9.28 -4.37
CA GLU A 98 7.61 -8.12 -5.12
C GLU A 98 6.09 -8.01 -4.94
N TRP A 99 5.61 -6.81 -4.69
CA TRP A 99 4.19 -6.51 -4.53
C TRP A 99 3.83 -5.20 -5.23
N GLN A 100 2.89 -5.28 -6.16
CA GLN A 100 2.26 -4.14 -6.79
C GLN A 100 0.88 -3.92 -6.15
N ILE A 101 0.62 -2.71 -5.65
CA ILE A 101 -0.66 -2.31 -5.07
C ILE A 101 -1.01 -0.89 -5.50
N GLY A 102 -2.10 -0.74 -6.26
CA GLY A 102 -2.39 0.53 -6.93
C GLY A 102 -1.21 0.98 -7.80
N GLU A 103 -0.77 2.22 -7.62
CA GLU A 103 0.40 2.79 -8.30
C GLU A 103 1.73 2.46 -7.61
N HIS A 104 1.70 1.78 -6.47
CA HIS A 104 2.89 1.53 -5.65
C HIS A 104 3.49 0.16 -5.89
N LYS A 105 4.82 0.13 -5.97
CA LYS A 105 5.62 -1.09 -6.02
C LYS A 105 6.49 -1.18 -4.77
N VAL A 106 6.36 -2.29 -4.04
CA VAL A 106 7.20 -2.64 -2.90
C VAL A 106 7.98 -3.92 -3.22
N THR A 107 9.29 -3.91 -3.04
CA THR A 107 10.11 -5.11 -3.18
C THR A 107 11.04 -5.30 -2.00
N LEU A 108 11.30 -6.55 -1.65
CA LEU A 108 12.37 -6.94 -0.73
C LEU A 108 13.33 -7.86 -1.48
N LYS A 109 14.62 -7.51 -1.49
CA LYS A 109 15.68 -8.28 -2.17
C LYS A 109 16.82 -8.60 -1.21
N LYS A 110 17.43 -9.78 -1.37
CA LYS A 110 18.67 -10.12 -0.66
C LYS A 110 19.86 -9.94 -1.60
N GLN A 111 20.82 -9.10 -1.23
CA GLN A 111 22.00 -8.83 -2.04
C GLN A 111 23.18 -8.40 -1.18
N GLN A 112 24.41 -8.59 -1.67
CA GLN A 112 25.60 -8.10 -0.99
C GLN A 112 25.76 -6.59 -1.20
N PHE A 113 26.30 -5.91 -0.19
CA PHE A 113 26.56 -4.48 -0.19
C PHE A 113 28.01 -4.23 0.19
N SER A 114 28.57 -3.10 -0.27
CA SER A 114 29.92 -2.67 0.10
C SER A 114 30.04 -2.41 1.61
N ASP A 115 28.99 -1.83 2.20
CA ASP A 115 28.88 -1.61 3.63
C ASP A 115 27.88 -2.60 4.23
N PRO A 116 28.18 -3.22 5.38
CA PRO A 116 27.27 -4.18 6.00
C PRO A 116 25.91 -3.57 6.32
N VAL A 117 24.83 -4.22 5.86
CA VAL A 117 23.46 -3.88 6.21
C VAL A 117 22.78 -5.09 6.86
N LYS A 118 21.75 -4.84 7.68
CA LYS A 118 21.10 -5.90 8.44
C LYS A 118 20.47 -6.96 7.52
N GLY A 119 20.99 -8.18 7.63
CA GLY A 119 20.53 -9.35 6.86
C GLY A 119 20.77 -9.30 5.36
N ASP A 120 21.61 -8.38 4.86
CA ASP A 120 21.84 -8.20 3.43
C ASP A 120 20.55 -7.93 2.64
N TYR A 121 19.58 -7.30 3.30
CA TYR A 121 18.26 -7.01 2.73
C TYR A 121 18.08 -5.54 2.40
N VAL A 122 17.52 -5.26 1.23
CA VAL A 122 16.98 -3.96 0.86
C VAL A 122 15.48 -4.05 0.64
N ILE A 123 14.75 -3.09 1.20
CA ILE A 123 13.35 -2.85 0.87
C ILE A 123 13.30 -1.65 -0.07
N GLU A 124 12.65 -1.78 -1.22
CA GLU A 124 12.43 -0.69 -2.15
C GLU A 124 10.94 -0.34 -2.18
N LEU A 125 10.63 0.95 -2.03
CA LEU A 125 9.29 1.49 -2.24
C LEU A 125 9.36 2.53 -3.36
N ASN A 126 8.70 2.27 -4.48
CA ASN A 126 8.70 3.15 -5.67
C ASN A 126 10.13 3.55 -6.08
N GLY A 127 11.06 2.59 -6.06
CA GLY A 127 12.47 2.79 -6.42
C GLY A 127 13.33 3.45 -5.34
N ARG A 128 12.78 3.82 -4.17
CA ARG A 128 13.55 4.32 -3.04
C ARG A 128 13.98 3.16 -2.16
N SER A 129 15.27 3.04 -1.90
CA SER A 129 15.85 1.94 -1.12
C SER A 129 15.96 2.27 0.37
N TYR A 130 15.67 1.27 1.19
CA TYR A 130 15.67 1.32 2.64
C TYR A 130 16.31 0.05 3.22
N PHE A 131 16.94 0.19 4.39
CA PHE A 131 17.54 -0.92 5.14
C PHE A 131 16.85 -1.09 6.50
N PHE A 132 16.73 -2.33 6.96
CA PHE A 132 16.22 -2.63 8.30
C PHE A 132 17.09 -1.97 9.38
N THR A 133 16.45 -1.32 10.36
CA THR A 133 17.13 -0.87 11.60
C THR A 133 16.92 -1.83 12.76
N ARG A 134 15.91 -2.70 12.66
CA ARG A 134 15.51 -3.73 13.63
C ARG A 134 14.88 -4.91 12.88
N ASN A 135 14.57 -5.99 13.59
CA ASN A 135 13.98 -7.19 12.99
C ASN A 135 12.52 -7.02 12.54
N ASN A 136 11.85 -5.90 12.88
CA ASN A 136 10.47 -5.65 12.51
C ASN A 136 10.37 -4.35 11.71
N ALA A 137 9.92 -4.44 10.47
CA ALA A 137 9.51 -3.32 9.65
C ALA A 137 8.02 -3.46 9.28
N SER A 138 7.43 -2.38 8.79
CA SER A 138 6.03 -2.39 8.38
C SER A 138 5.82 -1.55 7.14
N ILE A 139 5.03 -2.06 6.19
CA ILE A 139 4.50 -1.26 5.09
C ILE A 139 3.18 -0.66 5.57
N VAL A 140 3.17 0.64 5.83
CA VAL A 140 2.01 1.36 6.35
C VAL A 140 1.34 2.07 5.18
N MET A 141 0.06 1.78 4.96
CA MET A 141 -0.79 2.46 3.98
C MET A 141 -1.85 3.27 4.72
N ASN A 142 -1.99 4.55 4.40
CA ASN A 142 -3.12 5.35 4.84
C ASN A 142 -4.12 5.45 3.67
N PHE A 143 -5.40 5.36 3.99
CA PHE A 143 -6.46 5.37 2.99
C PHE A 143 -7.25 6.67 3.01
N ASN A 144 -7.77 7.02 1.85
CA ASN A 144 -8.82 8.00 1.67
C ASN A 144 -9.96 7.38 0.83
N GLU A 145 -10.91 8.21 0.41
CA GLU A 145 -12.05 7.81 -0.41
C GLU A 145 -11.67 7.27 -1.80
N GLU A 146 -10.48 7.61 -2.32
CA GLU A 146 -10.01 7.20 -3.64
C GLU A 146 -9.11 5.96 -3.61
N GLY A 147 -8.62 5.55 -2.44
CA GLY A 147 -7.72 4.41 -2.29
C GLY A 147 -6.60 4.65 -1.27
N ILE A 148 -5.37 4.31 -1.64
CA ILE A 148 -4.18 4.55 -0.83
C ILE A 148 -3.75 6.01 -1.05
N GLU A 149 -3.89 6.84 -0.03
CA GLU A 149 -3.42 8.22 -0.03
C GLU A 149 -1.89 8.28 0.10
N THR A 150 -1.35 7.48 1.03
CA THR A 150 0.09 7.42 1.27
C THR A 150 0.52 6.00 1.62
N ILE A 151 1.76 5.66 1.23
CA ILE A 151 2.44 4.43 1.61
C ILE A 151 3.85 4.78 2.12
N ALA A 152 4.24 4.15 3.22
CA ALA A 152 5.54 4.34 3.84
C ALA A 152 6.06 3.03 4.41
N ILE A 153 7.36 2.98 4.70
CA ILE A 153 7.97 1.86 5.40
C ILE A 153 8.45 2.37 6.76
N ASP A 154 7.95 1.79 7.84
CA ASP A 154 8.44 2.00 9.20
C ASP A 154 9.46 0.91 9.60
N GLY A 155 10.33 1.21 10.57
CA GLY A 155 11.37 0.29 11.06
C GLY A 155 12.58 0.18 10.15
N VAL A 156 12.77 1.17 9.28
CA VAL A 156 13.86 1.23 8.32
C VAL A 156 14.59 2.56 8.34
N THR A 157 15.78 2.60 7.75
CA THR A 157 16.52 3.81 7.43
C THR A 157 16.70 3.91 5.92
N LYS A 158 16.67 5.13 5.38
CA LYS A 158 16.87 5.35 3.94
C LYS A 158 18.31 5.02 3.56
N ASN A 159 18.52 4.42 2.39
CA ASN A 159 19.86 4.31 1.82
C ASN A 159 20.39 5.72 1.47
N MET A 160 21.51 6.11 2.09
CA MET A 160 22.16 7.41 1.91
C MET A 160 23.43 7.36 1.03
N GLY A 161 23.69 6.25 0.34
CA GLY A 161 24.83 6.11 -0.57
C GLY A 161 25.53 4.75 -0.55
N THR A 162 25.00 3.77 0.19
CA THR A 162 25.49 2.39 0.19
C THR A 162 25.31 1.78 -1.20
N LYS A 163 26.39 1.21 -1.72
CA LYS A 163 26.44 0.61 -3.05
C LYS A 163 26.36 -0.92 -2.95
N ASN A 164 25.86 -1.52 -4.03
CA ASN A 164 25.85 -2.96 -4.23
C ASN A 164 27.14 -3.38 -4.94
#